data_AF-A0A5B0WC60-F1
#
_entry.id   AF-A0A5B0WC60-F1
#
_cell.length_a   1.000
_cell.length_b   1.000
_cell.length_c   1.000
_cell.angle_alpha   90.00
_cell.angle_beta   90.00
_cell.angle_gamma   90.00
#
_symmetry.space_group_name_H-M   'P 1'
#
loop_
_entity.id
_entity.type
_entity.pdbx_description
1 polymer ?
#
loop_
_entity_poly.entity_id
_entity_poly.type
_entity_poly.pdbx_seq_one_letter_code
_entity_poly.pdbx_strand_id
1 'polypeptide(L)' 'MPVDSELFETSAGKHMVSPGMIPLTHPCAATTRRKSENVLRLKADGRSTDDIAREAGVSRATVTRILRYVERAAAS' A
#
# COMPACT_ATOMS: atom_id res chain seq x y z
N MET A 1 -3.69 -34.09 -8.79
CA MET A 1 -3.22 -33.68 -7.45
C MET A 1 -3.67 -32.25 -7.22
N PRO A 2 -4.58 -31.96 -6.26
CA PRO A 2 -4.84 -30.59 -5.86
C PRO A 2 -3.73 -30.12 -4.93
N VAL A 3 -3.22 -28.92 -5.15
CA VAL A 3 -2.16 -28.33 -4.32
C VAL A 3 -2.87 -27.63 -3.16
N ASP A 4 -2.60 -28.10 -1.94
CA ASP A 4 -3.12 -27.55 -0.69
C ASP A 4 -2.92 -26.04 -0.65
N SER A 5 -4.03 -25.31 -0.78
CA SER A 5 -4.09 -23.87 -0.58
C SER A 5 -4.15 -23.62 0.92
N GLU A 6 -2.98 -23.65 1.55
CA GLU A 6 -2.76 -23.27 2.95
C GLU A 6 -3.35 -21.88 3.17
N LEU A 7 -4.48 -21.90 3.86
CA LEU A 7 -5.25 -20.77 4.30
C LEU A 7 -4.44 -20.07 5.39
N PHE A 8 -3.58 -19.13 5.00
CA PHE A 8 -2.88 -18.31 5.98
C PHE A 8 -3.90 -17.44 6.71
N GLU A 9 -4.32 -17.94 7.86
CA GLU A 9 -5.06 -17.21 8.88
C GLU A 9 -4.31 -15.91 9.17
N THR A 10 -4.85 -14.83 8.62
CA THR A 10 -4.42 -13.49 8.97
C THR A 10 -4.97 -13.23 10.35
N SER A 11 -4.18 -13.61 11.35
CA SER A 11 -4.32 -13.15 12.74
C SER A 11 -4.47 -11.65 12.70
N ALA A 12 -5.73 -11.22 12.84
CA ALA A 12 -6.16 -9.84 12.93
C ALA A 12 -5.48 -9.21 14.15
N GLY A 13 -4.29 -8.64 13.90
CA GLY A 13 -3.71 -7.61 14.74
C GLY A 13 -4.76 -6.50 14.83
N LYS A 14 -5.41 -6.46 15.97
CA LYS A 14 -6.57 -5.64 16.31
C LYS A 14 -6.18 -4.18 16.12
N HIS A 15 -6.40 -3.63 14.93
CA HIS A 15 -6.42 -2.19 14.75
C HIS A 15 -7.69 -1.69 15.45
N MET A 16 -7.58 -1.37 16.74
CA MET A 16 -8.66 -0.72 17.49
C MET A 16 -8.85 0.69 16.92
N VAL A 17 -9.58 0.78 15.81
CA VAL A 17 -10.28 1.99 15.42
C VAL A 17 -11.58 2.00 16.21
N SER A 18 -11.66 2.87 17.21
CA SER A 18 -12.93 3.21 17.87
C SER A 18 -14.01 3.45 16.81
N PRO A 19 -15.23 2.88 16.92
CA PRO A 19 -16.27 3.01 15.90
C PRO A 19 -16.86 4.42 15.72
N GLY A 20 -16.24 5.46 16.28
CA GLY A 20 -16.86 6.77 16.51
C GLY A 20 -16.35 7.94 15.68
N MET A 21 -15.35 7.77 14.81
CA MET A 21 -14.87 8.84 13.92
C MET A 21 -14.43 8.25 12.60
N ILE A 22 -15.26 8.37 11.57
CA ILE A 22 -14.78 8.30 10.20
C ILE A 22 -13.91 9.56 10.03
N PRO A 23 -12.60 9.47 9.76
CA PRO A 23 -11.82 10.66 9.47
C PRO A 23 -12.41 11.29 8.20
N LEU A 24 -13.10 12.42 8.32
CA LEU A 24 -13.49 13.30 7.21
C LEU A 24 -12.27 13.96 6.53
N THR A 25 -11.07 13.45 6.79
CA THR A 25 -9.86 13.86 6.09
C THR A 25 -9.92 13.29 4.68
N HIS A 26 -10.53 14.03 3.77
CA HIS A 26 -10.19 13.89 2.36
C HIS A 26 -8.66 13.94 2.25
N PRO A 27 -8.01 12.94 1.64
CA PRO A 27 -6.56 12.97 1.49
C PRO A 27 -6.19 14.18 0.66
N CYS A 28 -5.64 15.20 1.32
CA CYS A 28 -5.10 16.37 0.63
C CYS A 28 -4.04 15.92 -0.39
N ALA A 29 -3.93 16.61 -1.52
CA ALA A 29 -2.94 16.29 -2.55
C ALA A 29 -1.51 16.14 -1.97
N ALA A 30 -1.19 16.89 -0.91
CA ALA A 30 0.07 16.80 -0.18
C ALA A 30 0.27 15.45 0.54
N THR A 31 -0.77 14.87 1.16
CA THR A 31 -0.64 13.58 1.85
C THR A 31 -0.50 12.43 0.85
N THR A 32 -1.24 12.51 -0.27
CA THR A 32 -1.11 11.55 -1.37
C THR A 32 0.27 11.62 -2.02
N ARG A 33 0.82 12.82 -2.26
CA ARG A 33 2.16 13.02 -2.82
C ARG A 33 3.24 12.40 -1.93
N ARG A 34 3.17 12.63 -0.61
CA ARG A 34 4.11 12.04 0.36
C ARG A 34 4.04 10.50 0.36
N LYS A 35 2.84 9.93 0.25
CA LYS A 35 2.66 8.47 0.15
C LYS A 35 3.28 7.91 -1.13
N SER A 36 3.08 8.54 -2.27
CA SER A 36 3.71 8.10 -3.53
C SER A 36 5.23 8.18 -3.49
N GLU A 37 5.80 9.24 -2.89
CA GLU A 37 7.24 9.38 -2.74
C GLU A 37 7.82 8.27 -1.87
N ASN A 38 7.17 7.94 -0.75
CA ASN A 38 7.58 6.82 0.10
C ASN A 38 7.53 5.48 -0.63
N VAL A 39 6.46 5.23 -1.40
CA VAL A 39 6.33 4.01 -2.21
C VAL A 39 7.48 3.86 -3.20
N LEU A 40 7.89 4.96 -3.86
CA LEU A 40 8.98 4.93 -4.83
C LEU A 40 10.34 4.72 -4.18
N ARG A 41 10.60 5.35 -3.03
CA ARG A 41 11.84 5.16 -2.26
C ARG A 41 11.99 3.71 -1.82
N LEU A 42 10.96 3.15 -1.17
CA LEU A 42 10.99 1.77 -0.68
C LEU A 42 11.10 0.75 -1.84
N LYS A 43 10.55 1.08 -3.02
CA LYS A 43 10.73 0.25 -4.22
C LYS A 43 12.16 0.29 -4.74
N ALA A 44 12.81 1.46 -4.72
CA ALA A 44 14.21 1.62 -5.10
C ALA A 44 15.16 0.86 -4.16
N ASP A 45 14.80 0.76 -2.88
CA ASP A 45 15.49 -0.07 -1.88
C ASP A 45 15.31 -1.59 -2.11
N GLY A 46 14.59 -2.00 -3.16
CA GLY A 46 14.35 -3.40 -3.50
C GLY A 46 13.30 -4.10 -2.62
N ARG A 47 12.52 -3.35 -1.83
CA ARG A 47 11.51 -3.95 -0.95
C ARG A 47 10.36 -4.59 -1.75
N SER A 48 9.74 -5.60 -1.13
CA SER A 48 8.58 -6.26 -1.70
C SER A 48 7.35 -5.34 -1.69
N THR A 49 6.41 -5.57 -2.61
CA THR A 49 5.16 -4.78 -2.67
C THR A 49 4.34 -4.88 -1.39
N ASP A 50 4.37 -6.03 -0.72
CA ASP A 50 3.68 -6.25 0.55
C ASP A 50 4.32 -5.47 1.71
N ASP A 51 5.65 -5.44 1.78
CA ASP A 51 6.36 -4.63 2.78
C ASP A 51 6.15 -3.14 2.55
N ILE A 52 6.18 -2.70 1.30
CA ILE A 52 5.90 -1.31 0.92
C ILE A 52 4.48 -0.92 1.32
N ALA A 53 3.48 -1.77 1.06
CA ALA A 53 2.10 -1.52 1.42
C ALA A 53 1.92 -1.36 2.95
N ARG A 54 2.55 -2.26 3.72
CA ARG A 54 2.57 -2.19 5.19
C ARG A 54 3.24 -0.93 5.71
N GLU A 55 4.40 -0.59 5.18
CA GLU A 55 5.22 0.53 5.66
C GLU A 55 4.65 1.90 5.26
N ALA A 56 4.12 2.02 4.04
CA ALA A 56 3.51 3.26 3.55
C ALA A 56 2.03 3.45 4.01
N GLY A 57 1.44 2.44 4.66
CA GLY A 57 0.05 2.50 5.11
C GLY A 57 -0.95 2.62 3.97
N VAL A 58 -0.74 1.84 2.90
CA VAL A 58 -1.59 1.80 1.70
C VAL A 58 -1.88 0.36 1.26
N SER A 59 -2.89 0.18 0.42
CA SER A 59 -3.19 -1.14 -0.16
C SER A 59 -2.17 -1.55 -1.23
N ARG A 60 -1.98 -2.86 -1.44
CA ARG A 60 -1.17 -3.41 -2.54
C ARG A 60 -1.61 -2.85 -3.90
N ALA A 61 -2.91 -2.73 -4.12
CA ALA A 61 -3.48 -2.13 -5.34
C ALA A 61 -3.06 -0.67 -5.53
N THR A 62 -2.97 0.11 -4.46
CA THR A 62 -2.46 1.49 -4.49
C THR A 62 -0.98 1.51 -4.88
N VAL A 63 -0.17 0.61 -4.32
CA VAL A 63 1.25 0.47 -4.68
C VAL A 63 1.40 0.16 -6.17
N THR A 64 0.73 -0.88 -6.67
CA THR A 64 0.77 -1.26 -8.09
C THR A 64 0.34 -0.12 -9.00
N ARG A 65 -0.73 0.61 -8.62
CA ARG A 65 -1.20 1.77 -9.38
C ARG A 65 -0.14 2.86 -9.45
N ILE A 66 0.49 3.22 -8.33
CA ILE A 66 1.53 4.26 -8.27
C ILE A 66 2.72 3.87 -9.17
N LEU A 67 3.22 2.64 -9.06
CA LEU A 67 4.36 2.18 -9.85
C LEU A 67 4.07 2.23 -11.36
N ARG A 68 2.88 1.77 -11.77
CA ARG A 68 2.44 1.82 -13.18
C ARG A 68 2.38 3.25 -13.73
N TYR A 69 1.96 4.22 -12.94
CA TYR A 69 1.92 5.62 -13.39
C TYR A 69 3.33 6.17 -13.62
N VAL A 70 4.29 5.80 -12.78
CA VAL A 70 5.69 6.23 -12.93
C VAL A 70 6.35 5.56 -14.11
N GLU A 71 6.18 4.25 -14.29
CA GLU A 71 6.70 3.51 -15.45
C GLU A 71 6.18 4.12 -16.78
N ARG A 72 4.89 4.46 -16.84
CA ARG A 72 4.29 5.12 -18.01
C ARG A 72 4.84 6.54 -18.23
N ALA A 73 5.06 7.29 -17.16
CA ALA A 73 5.63 8.64 -17.26
C ALA A 73 7.10 8.61 -17.69
N ALA A 74 7.86 7.59 -17.31
CA ALA A 74 9.25 7.40 -17.73
C ALA A 74 9.41 6.88 -19.17
N ALA A 75 8.36 6.26 -19.71
CA ALA A 75 8.31 5.76 -21.08
C ALA A 75 7.85 6.82 -22.12
N SER A 76 7.59 8.05 -21.68
CA SER A 76 7.20 9.20 -22.50
C SER A 76 8.30 10.24 -22.54
#